data_AF-A0AAT9HUE5-F1
#
_entry.id   AF-A0AAT9HUE5-F1
#
_cell.length_a   1.000
_cell.length_b   1.000
_cell.length_c   1.000
_cell.angle_alpha   90.00
_cell.angle_beta   90.00
_cell.angle_gamma   90.00
#
_symmetry.space_group_name_H-M   'P 1'
#
loop_
_entity.id
_entity.type
_entity.pdbx_description
1 polymer ?
#
loop_
_entity_poly.entity_id
_entity_poly.type
_entity_poly.pdbx_seq_one_letter_code
_entity_poly.pdbx_strand_id
1 'polypeptide(L)'
;MVFVDGWTGKGAITRELAQAIKEFEKDEGITGFDPEIAVLADPGSCVRTYGTRDDYLIPSACLNSTVSGLISRTVLRADLVGPDDFHGAKFYRELAGADLSVAFLDAVSARFPHVADAACAQAKELLAADRTPTWEGWAAVERISEEYGIHDVNLVKPGVGETTWVLLRRVPWKVLARAGAGRDLDHVRLLAEQQGVPVEEVDELPYTCVGLIHPRYTRGATGVDGKAVTR
;
A
#
# COMPACT_ATOMS: atom_id res chain seq x y z
N MET A 1 22.50 3.20 -9.51
CA MET A 1 21.49 2.23 -9.03
C MET A 1 20.16 2.96 -8.96
N VAL A 2 19.03 2.29 -9.21
CA VAL A 2 17.68 2.88 -9.08
C VAL A 2 16.82 1.93 -8.27
N PHE A 3 16.10 2.44 -7.28
CA PHE A 3 15.14 1.67 -6.49
C PHE A 3 13.74 1.79 -7.10
N VAL A 4 13.02 0.68 -7.18
CA VAL A 4 11.69 0.62 -7.78
C VAL A 4 10.74 -0.14 -6.86
N ASP A 5 9.54 0.37 -6.67
CA ASP A 5 8.45 -0.30 -5.95
C ASP A 5 7.12 -0.19 -6.73
N GLY A 6 6.14 -1.01 -6.37
CA GLY A 6 4.81 -0.95 -6.96
C GLY A 6 3.98 0.21 -6.42
N TRP A 7 4.04 0.48 -5.12
CA TRP A 7 3.11 1.41 -4.48
C TRP A 7 3.71 2.05 -3.22
N THR A 8 3.51 3.36 -3.03
CA THR A 8 3.77 4.03 -1.74
C THR A 8 2.52 4.75 -1.26
N GLY A 9 2.05 4.38 -0.06
CA GLY A 9 0.85 4.98 0.54
C GLY A 9 1.19 6.29 1.24
N LYS A 10 1.88 6.20 2.38
CA LYS A 10 2.28 7.34 3.22
C LYS A 10 3.80 7.53 3.33
N GLY A 11 4.56 7.00 2.38
CA GLY A 11 6.02 7.21 2.31
C GLY A 11 6.85 6.41 3.32
N ALA A 12 6.29 5.35 3.91
CA ALA A 12 7.01 4.51 4.88
C ALA A 12 8.29 3.89 4.27
N ILE A 13 8.18 3.28 3.10
CA ILE A 13 9.32 2.67 2.39
C ILE A 13 10.32 3.73 1.92
N THR A 14 9.85 4.88 1.44
CA THR A 14 10.71 6.00 1.04
C THR A 14 11.60 6.46 2.21
N ARG A 15 11.03 6.59 3.42
CA ARG A 15 11.77 6.95 4.62
C ARG A 15 12.73 5.85 5.07
N GLU A 16 12.26 4.60 5.06
CA GLU A 16 13.07 3.44 5.43
C GLU A 16 14.29 3.29 4.53
N LEU A 17 14.11 3.39 3.21
CA LEU A 17 15.19 3.34 2.23
C LEU A 17 16.21 4.46 2.46
N ALA A 18 15.75 5.69 2.68
CA ALA A 18 16.63 6.81 2.95
C ALA A 18 17.44 6.64 4.25
N GLN A 19 16.85 6.00 5.27
CA GLN A 19 17.54 5.69 6.51
C GLN A 19 18.55 4.55 6.31
N ALA A 20 18.14 3.46 5.66
CA ALA A 20 18.98 2.30 5.39
C ALA A 20 20.21 2.67 4.55
N ILE A 21 20.06 3.55 3.56
CA ILE A 21 21.20 4.06 2.78
C ILE A 21 22.16 4.85 3.66
N LYS A 22 21.67 5.77 4.51
CA LYS A 22 22.54 6.53 5.41
C LYS A 22 23.33 5.63 6.37
N GLU A 23 22.70 4.59 6.89
CA GLU A 23 23.35 3.61 7.76
C GLU A 23 24.39 2.80 6.99
N PHE A 24 24.04 2.31 5.81
CA PHE A 24 24.96 1.61 4.92
C PHE A 24 26.19 2.46 4.53
N GLU A 25 25.98 3.70 4.10
CA GLU A 25 27.09 4.59 3.71
C GLU A 25 28.02 4.90 4.89
N LYS A 26 27.45 4.98 6.10
CA LYS A 26 28.22 5.18 7.33
C LYS A 26 29.04 3.96 7.72
N ASP A 27 28.46 2.77 7.62
CA ASP A 27 29.07 1.54 8.13
C ASP A 27 30.09 0.95 7.13
N GLU A 28 29.79 1.03 5.82
CA GLU A 28 30.63 0.47 4.76
C GLU A 28 31.58 1.50 4.12
N GLY A 29 31.37 2.80 4.35
CA GLY A 29 32.15 3.89 3.75
C GLY A 29 31.97 4.05 2.23
N ILE A 30 31.05 3.29 1.63
CA ILE A 30 30.65 3.41 0.23
C ILE A 30 29.64 4.54 0.13
N THR A 31 29.85 5.52 -0.75
CA THR A 31 28.95 6.68 -0.89
C THR A 31 28.45 6.85 -2.32
N GLY A 32 27.38 7.65 -2.48
CA GLY A 32 26.85 8.06 -3.77
C GLY A 32 25.57 7.36 -4.18
N PHE A 33 24.87 6.73 -3.23
CA PHE A 33 23.53 6.19 -3.48
C PHE A 33 22.49 7.29 -3.38
N ASP A 34 21.65 7.40 -4.41
CA ASP A 34 20.46 8.25 -4.35
C ASP A 34 19.32 7.44 -3.71
N PRO A 35 18.76 7.89 -2.56
CA PRO A 35 17.65 7.20 -1.90
C PRO A 35 16.30 7.41 -2.60
N GLU A 36 16.26 8.08 -3.75
CA GLU A 36 15.04 8.20 -4.53
C GLU A 36 14.54 6.83 -5.01
N ILE A 37 13.26 6.57 -4.72
CA ILE A 37 12.53 5.40 -5.19
C ILE A 37 11.50 5.80 -6.25
N ALA A 38 11.49 5.08 -7.36
CA ALA A 38 10.48 5.19 -8.39
C ALA A 38 9.32 4.23 -8.10
N VAL A 39 8.08 4.67 -8.23
CA VAL A 39 6.92 3.83 -7.91
C VAL A 39 5.85 3.82 -8.99
N LEU A 40 5.09 2.76 -9.14
CA LEU A 40 3.98 2.76 -10.12
C LEU A 40 2.83 3.66 -9.66
N ALA A 41 2.50 3.63 -8.37
CA ALA A 41 1.46 4.47 -7.77
C ALA A 41 1.92 5.13 -6.47
N ASP A 42 1.63 6.43 -6.34
CA ASP A 42 1.93 7.22 -5.14
C ASP A 42 0.80 8.21 -4.85
N PRO A 43 -0.33 7.73 -4.30
CA PRO A 43 -1.42 8.60 -3.88
C PRO A 43 -1.07 9.50 -2.68
N GLY A 44 0.05 9.26 -1.99
CA GLY A 44 0.48 10.08 -0.86
C GLY A 44 1.40 11.24 -1.23
N SER A 45 1.78 11.37 -2.49
CA SER A 45 2.73 12.37 -2.99
C SER A 45 4.09 12.36 -2.26
N CYS A 46 4.64 11.16 -2.06
CA CYS A 46 5.87 10.90 -1.31
C CYS A 46 7.14 10.87 -2.17
N VAL A 47 7.04 10.66 -3.48
CA VAL A 47 8.17 10.49 -4.40
C VAL A 47 8.04 11.34 -5.66
N ARG A 48 9.19 11.63 -6.27
CA ARG A 48 9.31 12.47 -7.48
C ARG A 48 9.05 11.69 -8.77
N THR A 49 9.42 10.42 -8.79
CA THR A 49 9.27 9.54 -9.96
C THR A 49 8.14 8.54 -9.70
N TYR A 50 7.00 8.74 -10.37
CA TYR A 50 5.81 7.93 -10.19
C TYR A 50 5.06 7.68 -11.51
N GLY A 51 4.23 6.64 -11.57
CA GLY A 51 3.33 6.38 -12.71
C GLY A 51 1.99 7.12 -12.59
N THR A 52 1.37 7.10 -11.40
CA THR A 52 0.11 7.81 -11.12
C THR A 52 -0.01 8.25 -9.66
N ARG A 53 -0.86 9.25 -9.40
CA ARG A 53 -1.33 9.68 -8.06
C ARG A 53 -2.67 9.04 -7.68
N ASP A 54 -3.26 8.23 -8.56
CA ASP A 54 -4.58 7.65 -8.32
C ASP A 54 -4.54 6.59 -7.23
N ASP A 55 -5.54 6.64 -6.34
CA ASP A 55 -5.81 5.62 -5.34
C ASP A 55 -6.92 4.68 -5.84
N TYR A 56 -6.51 3.59 -6.49
CA TYR A 56 -7.40 2.59 -7.06
C TYR A 56 -7.18 1.20 -6.46
N LEU A 57 -8.22 0.35 -6.55
CA LEU A 57 -8.12 -1.04 -6.10
C LEU A 57 -7.26 -1.87 -7.07
N ILE A 58 -6.21 -2.49 -6.55
CA ILE A 58 -5.55 -3.60 -7.24
C ILE A 58 -6.35 -4.88 -6.94
N PRO A 59 -6.96 -5.57 -7.93
CA PRO A 59 -7.88 -6.69 -7.68
C PRO A 59 -7.27 -7.83 -6.83
N SER A 60 -5.97 -8.07 -6.95
CA SER A 60 -5.26 -9.07 -6.14
C SER A 60 -5.24 -8.73 -4.65
N ALA A 61 -5.33 -7.44 -4.28
CA ALA A 61 -5.35 -7.00 -2.89
C ALA A 61 -6.57 -7.55 -2.13
N CYS A 62 -7.72 -7.71 -2.79
CA CYS A 62 -8.92 -8.30 -2.21
C CYS A 62 -8.79 -9.80 -1.90
N LEU A 63 -8.01 -10.52 -2.71
CA LEU A 63 -7.98 -11.99 -2.67
C LEU A 63 -7.05 -12.57 -1.60
N ASN A 64 -6.25 -11.73 -0.92
CA ASN A 64 -5.22 -12.18 0.03
C ASN A 64 -4.32 -13.29 -0.54
N SER A 65 -4.09 -13.27 -1.84
CA SER A 65 -3.30 -14.28 -2.54
C SER A 65 -2.34 -13.58 -3.48
N THR A 66 -1.14 -14.14 -3.58
CA THR A 66 -0.27 -13.82 -4.71
C THR A 66 -0.96 -14.32 -5.97
N VAL A 67 -1.22 -13.40 -6.91
CA VAL A 67 -1.69 -13.77 -8.25
C VAL A 67 -0.53 -14.30 -9.10
N SER A 68 0.71 -13.92 -8.74
CA SER A 68 1.94 -14.37 -9.38
C SER A 68 3.07 -14.61 -8.37
N GLY A 69 3.98 -15.52 -8.71
CA GLY A 69 5.31 -15.66 -8.10
C GLY A 69 5.54 -16.89 -7.21
N LEU A 70 4.51 -17.66 -6.83
CA LEU A 70 4.62 -18.82 -5.92
C LEU A 70 5.51 -18.59 -4.67
N ILE A 71 5.65 -17.35 -4.25
CA ILE A 71 6.48 -16.96 -3.10
C ILE A 71 5.62 -16.32 -2.03
N SER A 72 6.02 -16.51 -0.77
CA SER A 72 5.45 -15.77 0.35
C SER A 72 5.92 -14.31 0.35
N ARG A 73 5.40 -13.54 1.30
CA ARG A 73 6.08 -12.32 1.75
C ARG A 73 7.47 -12.66 2.30
N THR A 74 8.33 -11.67 2.35
CA THR A 74 9.67 -11.77 2.93
C THR A 74 9.62 -12.18 4.40
N VAL A 75 10.65 -12.91 4.83
CA VAL A 75 10.86 -13.39 6.20
C VAL A 75 12.23 -12.92 6.65
N LEU A 76 12.23 -12.01 7.63
CA LEU A 76 13.44 -11.55 8.31
C LEU A 76 13.39 -12.05 9.75
N ARG A 77 14.00 -13.21 9.98
CA ARG A 77 14.02 -13.94 11.25
C ARG A 77 15.44 -14.44 11.50
N ALA A 78 16.04 -14.03 12.60
CA ALA A 78 17.43 -14.36 12.94
C ALA A 78 17.70 -15.88 13.10
N ASP A 79 16.66 -16.69 13.29
CA ASP A 79 16.78 -18.15 13.33
C ASP A 79 16.66 -18.83 11.95
N LEU A 80 16.34 -18.07 10.89
CA LEU A 80 16.17 -18.55 9.52
C LEU A 80 17.13 -17.91 8.52
N VAL A 81 17.57 -16.67 8.78
CA VAL A 81 18.50 -15.90 7.95
C VAL A 81 19.57 -15.25 8.84
N GLY A 82 20.82 -15.29 8.38
CA GLY A 82 21.96 -14.64 9.03
C GLY A 82 22.01 -13.13 8.80
N PRO A 83 22.93 -12.42 9.48
CA PRO A 83 23.07 -10.95 9.36
C PRO A 83 23.46 -10.49 7.94
N ASP A 84 24.15 -11.34 7.18
CA ASP A 84 24.63 -11.04 5.82
C ASP A 84 23.77 -11.72 4.73
N ASP A 85 22.70 -12.43 5.12
CA ASP A 85 21.79 -13.09 4.18
C ASP A 85 20.74 -12.11 3.64
N PHE A 86 20.29 -12.35 2.41
CA PHE A 86 19.06 -11.71 1.92
C PHE A 86 17.84 -12.16 2.71
N HIS A 87 16.79 -11.34 2.71
CA HIS A 87 15.50 -11.72 3.29
C HIS A 87 15.00 -13.05 2.67
N GLY A 88 14.59 -13.98 3.53
CA GLY A 88 14.08 -15.27 3.10
C GLY A 88 12.67 -15.16 2.52
N ALA A 89 12.25 -16.18 1.77
CA ALA A 89 10.85 -16.35 1.36
C ALA A 89 10.54 -17.86 1.25
N LYS A 90 9.29 -18.24 1.52
CA LYS A 90 8.82 -19.61 1.27
C LYS A 90 8.41 -19.72 -0.19
N PHE A 91 8.98 -20.71 -0.88
CA PHE A 91 8.53 -21.13 -2.21
C PHE A 91 7.44 -22.21 -2.08
N TYR A 92 6.26 -21.96 -2.65
CA TYR A 92 5.10 -22.88 -2.64
C TYR A 92 5.21 -23.89 -3.79
N ARG A 93 6.20 -24.78 -3.71
CA ARG A 93 6.48 -25.80 -4.74
C ARG A 93 5.26 -26.67 -5.03
N GLU A 94 4.46 -26.98 -4.02
CA GLU A 94 3.25 -27.77 -4.10
C GLU A 94 2.17 -27.15 -5.00
N LEU A 95 2.22 -25.84 -5.22
CA LEU A 95 1.28 -25.11 -6.07
C LEU A 95 1.79 -24.92 -7.51
N ALA A 96 2.97 -25.43 -7.86
CA ALA A 96 3.54 -25.23 -9.19
C ALA A 96 2.64 -25.74 -10.33
N GLY A 97 1.88 -26.81 -10.08
CA GLY A 97 0.91 -27.33 -11.06
C GLY A 97 -0.32 -26.44 -11.30
N ALA A 98 -0.54 -25.44 -10.46
CA ALA A 98 -1.64 -24.48 -10.55
C ALA A 98 -1.15 -23.03 -10.75
N ASP A 99 0.13 -22.85 -11.08
CA ASP A 99 0.71 -21.51 -11.26
C ASP A 99 0.16 -20.83 -12.52
N LEU A 100 -0.40 -19.63 -12.32
CA LEU A 100 -0.92 -18.77 -13.38
C LEU A 100 -0.08 -17.51 -13.59
N SER A 101 1.11 -17.43 -12.98
CA SER A 101 1.98 -16.25 -13.04
C SER A 101 2.25 -15.80 -14.48
N VAL A 102 2.66 -16.74 -15.34
CA VAL A 102 2.97 -16.44 -16.75
C VAL A 102 1.72 -15.99 -17.49
N ALA A 103 0.59 -16.70 -17.35
CA ALA A 103 -0.67 -16.32 -17.99
C ALA A 103 -1.16 -14.94 -17.55
N PHE A 104 -0.99 -14.58 -16.27
CA PHE A 104 -1.30 -13.25 -15.76
C PHE A 104 -0.40 -12.19 -16.38
N LEU A 105 0.91 -12.41 -16.42
CA LEU A 105 1.87 -11.49 -17.04
C LEU A 105 1.62 -11.32 -18.54
N ASP A 106 1.27 -12.40 -19.25
CA ASP A 106 0.90 -12.37 -20.66
C ASP A 106 -0.36 -11.55 -20.88
N ALA A 107 -1.40 -11.76 -20.05
CA ALA A 107 -2.65 -11.01 -20.14
C ALA A 107 -2.46 -9.50 -19.88
N VAL A 108 -1.60 -9.13 -18.93
CA VAL A 108 -1.25 -7.73 -18.65
C VAL A 108 -0.41 -7.15 -19.79
N SER A 109 0.66 -7.83 -20.19
CA SER A 109 1.61 -7.34 -21.21
C SER A 109 0.96 -7.25 -22.59
N ALA A 110 -0.02 -8.09 -22.91
CA ALA A 110 -0.83 -7.98 -24.11
C ALA A 110 -1.60 -6.65 -24.20
N ARG A 111 -1.79 -5.93 -23.09
CA ARG A 111 -2.40 -4.60 -23.08
C ARG A 111 -1.42 -3.47 -23.40
N PHE A 112 -0.11 -3.67 -23.25
CA PHE A 112 0.88 -2.61 -23.41
C PHE A 112 0.84 -1.93 -24.78
N PRO A 113 0.75 -2.64 -25.93
CA PRO A 113 0.67 -1.98 -27.24
C PRO A 113 -0.55 -1.07 -27.39
N HIS A 114 -1.64 -1.36 -26.68
CA HIS A 114 -2.88 -0.55 -26.75
C HIS A 114 -2.82 0.74 -25.94
N VAL A 115 -1.88 0.84 -24.99
CA VAL A 115 -1.74 2.00 -24.10
C VAL A 115 -0.41 2.72 -24.24
N ALA A 116 0.54 2.19 -25.01
CA ALA A 116 1.90 2.70 -25.13
C ALA A 116 1.93 4.18 -25.55
N ASP A 117 1.21 4.56 -26.60
CA ASP A 117 1.20 5.94 -27.09
C ASP A 117 0.62 6.91 -26.06
N ALA A 118 -0.50 6.53 -25.43
CA ALA A 118 -1.13 7.33 -24.37
C ALA A 118 -0.22 7.47 -23.14
N ALA A 119 0.41 6.37 -22.70
CA ALA A 119 1.35 6.37 -21.59
C ALA A 119 2.59 7.25 -21.90
N CYS A 120 3.11 7.19 -23.13
CA CYS A 120 4.21 8.05 -23.56
C CYS A 120 3.81 9.54 -23.60
N ALA A 121 2.59 9.87 -24.02
CA ALA A 121 2.08 11.24 -23.98
C ALA A 121 1.94 11.74 -22.53
N GLN A 122 1.30 10.96 -21.66
CA GLN A 122 1.15 11.26 -20.23
C GLN A 122 2.50 11.42 -19.54
N ALA A 123 3.48 10.56 -19.85
CA ALA A 123 4.83 10.66 -19.31
C ALA A 123 5.52 11.98 -19.71
N LYS A 124 5.33 12.46 -20.95
CA LYS A 124 5.89 13.75 -21.38
C LYS A 124 5.27 14.92 -20.63
N GLU A 125 3.96 14.92 -20.46
CA GLU A 125 3.25 15.94 -19.68
C GLU A 125 3.72 15.93 -18.22
N LEU A 126 3.81 14.73 -17.63
CA LEU A 126 4.27 14.54 -16.26
C LEU A 126 5.70 15.03 -16.05
N LEU A 127 6.61 14.74 -17.00
CA LEU A 127 7.99 15.21 -16.95
C LEU A 127 8.13 16.72 -17.04
N ALA A 128 7.15 17.42 -17.65
CA ALA A 128 7.11 18.87 -17.75
C ALA A 128 6.45 19.55 -16.53
N ALA A 129 5.69 18.81 -15.72
CA ALA A 129 5.04 19.32 -14.52
C ALA A 129 6.00 19.39 -13.31
N ASP A 130 5.59 20.14 -12.28
CA ASP A 130 6.23 20.05 -10.97
C ASP A 130 5.91 18.69 -10.34
N ARG A 131 6.96 17.95 -10.02
CA ARG A 131 6.89 16.61 -9.42
C ARG A 131 7.49 16.58 -8.02
N THR A 132 7.67 17.75 -7.40
CA THR A 132 8.20 17.85 -6.04
C THR A 132 7.26 17.10 -5.08
N PRO A 133 7.77 16.14 -4.28
CA PRO A 133 6.97 15.46 -3.28
C PRO A 133 6.38 16.45 -2.27
N THR A 134 5.05 16.46 -2.12
CA THR A 134 4.34 17.34 -1.18
C THR A 134 4.14 16.70 0.19
N TRP A 135 4.22 15.37 0.28
CA TRP A 135 3.93 14.58 1.48
C TRP A 135 2.53 14.81 2.07
N GLU A 136 1.58 15.25 1.23
CA GLU A 136 0.19 15.51 1.64
C GLU A 136 -0.47 14.27 2.26
N GLY A 137 -0.10 13.08 1.77
CA GLY A 137 -0.59 11.82 2.30
C GLY A 137 -0.14 11.55 3.73
N TRP A 138 1.08 11.98 4.10
CA TRP A 138 1.57 11.88 5.47
C TRP A 138 0.90 12.92 6.36
N ALA A 139 0.81 14.17 5.90
CA ALA A 139 0.13 15.24 6.63
C ALA A 139 -1.34 14.90 6.93
N ALA A 140 -2.05 14.28 5.98
CA ALA A 140 -3.42 13.79 6.20
C ALA A 140 -3.47 12.68 7.25
N VAL A 141 -2.52 11.74 7.23
CA VAL A 141 -2.43 10.66 8.23
C VAL A 141 -2.18 11.22 9.64
N GLU A 142 -1.31 12.22 9.78
CA GLU A 142 -1.07 12.89 11.07
C GLU A 142 -2.32 13.61 11.57
N ARG A 143 -2.96 14.41 10.71
CA ARG A 143 -4.21 15.11 11.04
C ARG A 143 -5.30 14.13 11.50
N ILE A 144 -5.54 13.07 10.75
CA ILE A 144 -6.55 12.05 11.07
C ILE A 144 -6.19 11.35 12.40
N SER A 145 -4.91 11.06 12.63
CA SER A 145 -4.47 10.43 13.88
C SER A 145 -4.79 11.30 15.10
N GLU A 146 -4.62 12.62 14.99
CA GLU A 146 -4.94 13.56 16.07
C GLU A 146 -6.45 13.81 16.21
N GLU A 147 -7.16 14.10 15.12
CA GLU A 147 -8.59 14.42 15.12
C GLU A 147 -9.45 13.29 15.72
N TYR A 148 -9.04 12.04 15.47
CA TYR A 148 -9.74 10.86 15.95
C TYR A 148 -9.14 10.28 17.25
N GLY A 149 -8.16 10.95 17.87
CA GLY A 149 -7.56 10.53 19.15
C GLY A 149 -6.85 9.17 19.09
N ILE A 150 -6.32 8.80 17.93
CA ILE A 150 -5.62 7.53 17.70
C ILE A 150 -4.18 7.62 18.23
N HIS A 151 -3.53 8.76 18.02
CA HIS A 151 -2.14 9.05 18.42
C HIS A 151 -1.10 7.99 17.98
N ASP A 152 -1.41 7.21 16.94
CA ASP A 152 -0.50 6.29 16.26
C ASP A 152 -0.86 6.21 14.78
N VAL A 153 -0.01 6.83 13.96
CA VAL A 153 -0.14 6.84 12.50
C VAL A 153 -0.16 5.45 11.88
N ASN A 154 0.32 4.40 12.57
CA ASN A 154 0.30 3.03 12.07
C ASN A 154 -1.10 2.41 12.08
N LEU A 155 -2.02 2.96 12.87
CA LEU A 155 -3.42 2.57 12.91
C LEU A 155 -4.28 3.29 11.87
N VAL A 156 -3.72 4.29 11.19
CA VAL A 156 -4.33 4.98 10.05
C VAL A 156 -3.82 4.34 8.76
N LYS A 157 -4.72 3.72 8.00
CA LYS A 157 -4.41 2.93 6.81
C LYS A 157 -4.99 3.58 5.56
N PRO A 158 -4.23 4.48 4.92
CA PRO A 158 -4.72 5.21 3.77
C PRO A 158 -4.69 4.38 2.49
N GLY A 159 -5.71 4.57 1.65
CA GLY A 159 -5.82 3.93 0.35
C GLY A 159 -6.90 2.85 0.31
N VAL A 160 -7.44 2.61 -0.89
CA VAL A 160 -8.49 1.61 -1.11
C VAL A 160 -8.02 0.20 -0.73
N GLY A 161 -6.81 -0.18 -1.16
CA GLY A 161 -6.22 -1.48 -0.87
C GLY A 161 -5.98 -1.71 0.63
N GLU A 162 -5.37 -0.75 1.30
CA GLU A 162 -5.08 -0.81 2.74
C GLU A 162 -6.36 -0.81 3.58
N THR A 163 -7.36 -0.01 3.22
CA THR A 163 -8.67 0.00 3.87
C THR A 163 -9.37 -1.35 3.73
N THR A 164 -9.32 -1.94 2.54
CA THR A 164 -9.85 -3.30 2.29
C THR A 164 -9.15 -4.32 3.21
N TRP A 165 -7.84 -4.20 3.40
CA TRP A 165 -7.09 -5.07 4.32
C TRP A 165 -7.44 -4.86 5.79
N VAL A 166 -7.72 -3.63 6.21
CA VAL A 166 -8.21 -3.35 7.56
C VAL A 166 -9.51 -4.10 7.83
N LEU A 167 -10.47 -4.00 6.92
CA LEU A 167 -11.76 -4.70 7.02
C LEU A 167 -11.56 -6.23 6.99
N LEU A 168 -10.72 -6.74 6.10
CA LEU A 168 -10.55 -8.20 5.99
C LEU A 168 -9.68 -8.81 7.10
N ARG A 169 -8.78 -8.03 7.74
CA ARG A 169 -7.67 -8.59 8.52
C ARG A 169 -7.31 -7.91 9.83
N ARG A 170 -8.01 -6.87 10.24
CA ARG A 170 -7.76 -6.14 11.50
C ARG A 170 -9.04 -6.03 12.30
N VAL A 171 -9.00 -5.22 13.36
CA VAL A 171 -10.19 -4.78 14.08
C VAL A 171 -10.53 -3.38 13.53
N PRO A 172 -11.38 -3.28 12.51
CA PRO A 172 -11.76 -1.99 11.97
C PRO A 172 -12.57 -1.20 12.99
N TRP A 173 -12.31 0.10 13.07
CA TRP A 173 -13.08 1.04 13.88
C TRP A 173 -13.99 1.90 13.04
N LYS A 174 -13.47 2.48 11.96
CA LYS A 174 -14.19 3.39 11.06
C LYS A 174 -13.49 3.43 9.70
N VAL A 175 -14.25 3.73 8.64
CA VAL A 175 -13.71 4.09 7.32
C VAL A 175 -14.03 5.55 7.05
N LEU A 176 -13.02 6.32 6.64
CA LEU A 176 -13.20 7.67 6.09
C LEU A 176 -13.22 7.57 4.57
N ALA A 177 -14.25 8.09 3.94
CA ALA A 177 -14.43 8.08 2.49
C ALA A 177 -14.32 9.52 1.96
N ARG A 178 -13.57 9.74 0.88
CA ARG A 178 -13.57 11.05 0.22
C ARG A 178 -14.98 11.35 -0.30
N ALA A 179 -15.48 12.56 -0.06
CA ALA A 179 -16.73 13.03 -0.63
C ALA A 179 -16.72 12.86 -2.17
N GLY A 180 -17.77 12.26 -2.71
CA GLY A 180 -17.85 11.95 -4.14
C GLY A 180 -16.99 10.76 -4.60
N ALA A 181 -16.39 9.98 -3.70
CA ALA A 181 -15.74 8.73 -4.05
C ALA A 181 -16.72 7.79 -4.79
N GLY A 182 -16.39 7.48 -6.04
CA GLY A 182 -17.25 6.75 -6.95
C GLY A 182 -17.35 5.25 -6.66
N ARG A 183 -17.56 4.48 -7.74
CA ARG A 183 -17.78 3.03 -7.70
C ARG A 183 -16.57 2.24 -7.19
N ASP A 184 -15.37 2.82 -7.25
CA ASP A 184 -14.14 2.19 -6.75
C ASP A 184 -14.16 1.95 -5.24
N LEU A 185 -15.12 2.54 -4.51
CA LEU A 185 -15.32 2.32 -3.08
C LEU A 185 -16.45 1.32 -2.76
N ASP A 186 -17.18 0.81 -3.75
CA ASP A 186 -18.37 -0.02 -3.53
C ASP A 186 -18.06 -1.30 -2.75
N HIS A 187 -16.92 -1.95 -3.00
CA HIS A 187 -16.51 -3.14 -2.23
C HIS A 187 -16.14 -2.80 -0.79
N VAL A 188 -15.55 -1.62 -0.54
CA VAL A 188 -15.25 -1.15 0.82
C VAL A 188 -16.55 -0.88 1.58
N ARG A 189 -17.52 -0.20 0.96
CA ARG A 189 -18.84 0.05 1.55
C ARG A 189 -19.55 -1.25 1.93
N LEU A 190 -19.54 -2.23 1.02
CA LEU A 190 -20.11 -3.56 1.28
C LEU A 190 -19.43 -4.27 2.45
N LEU A 191 -18.09 -4.30 2.48
CA LEU A 191 -17.34 -4.94 3.56
C LEU A 191 -17.56 -4.25 4.92
N ALA A 192 -17.64 -2.92 4.92
CA ALA A 192 -17.91 -2.13 6.12
C ALA A 192 -19.33 -2.41 6.66
N GLU A 193 -20.34 -2.42 5.78
CA GLU A 193 -21.72 -2.77 6.13
C GLU A 193 -21.82 -4.16 6.76
N GLN A 194 -21.19 -5.17 6.15
CA GLN A 194 -21.20 -6.55 6.65
C GLN A 194 -20.59 -6.69 8.05
N GLN A 195 -19.63 -5.82 8.40
CA GLN A 195 -18.93 -5.85 9.69
C GLN A 195 -19.49 -4.85 10.71
N GLY A 196 -20.48 -4.04 10.33
CA GLY A 196 -21.04 -2.98 11.16
C GLY A 196 -20.05 -1.82 11.39
N VAL A 197 -19.12 -1.60 10.47
CA VAL A 197 -18.12 -0.52 10.55
C VAL A 197 -18.70 0.73 9.90
N PRO A 198 -18.75 1.88 10.61
CA PRO A 198 -19.25 3.12 10.03
C PRO A 198 -18.33 3.62 8.91
N VAL A 199 -18.95 4.08 7.82
CA VAL A 199 -18.31 4.81 6.73
C VAL A 199 -18.73 6.28 6.85
N GLU A 200 -17.76 7.16 7.03
CA GLU A 200 -17.96 8.60 7.18
C GLU A 200 -17.39 9.33 5.96
N GLU A 201 -18.21 10.17 5.32
CA GLU A 201 -17.74 11.00 4.20
C GLU A 201 -17.02 12.25 4.72
N VAL A 202 -15.87 12.55 4.13
CA VAL A 202 -15.01 13.69 4.46
C VAL A 202 -14.60 14.44 3.19
N ASP A 203 -14.58 15.76 3.24
CA ASP A 203 -14.33 16.59 2.05
C ASP A 203 -12.86 16.54 1.60
N GLU A 204 -11.92 16.72 2.53
CA GLU A 204 -10.48 16.83 2.22
C GLU A 204 -9.71 15.55 2.56
N LEU A 205 -9.53 14.69 1.56
CA LEU A 205 -8.74 13.46 1.71
C LEU A 205 -7.87 13.20 0.48
N PRO A 206 -6.53 13.06 0.60
CA PRO A 206 -5.66 12.77 -0.55
C PRO A 206 -5.79 11.33 -1.07
N TYR A 207 -6.52 10.48 -0.35
CA TYR A 207 -6.88 9.12 -0.74
C TYR A 207 -8.38 9.03 -1.05
N THR A 208 -8.80 7.97 -1.76
CA THR A 208 -10.22 7.65 -1.98
C THR A 208 -10.88 7.24 -0.65
N CYS A 209 -10.15 6.50 0.20
CA CYS A 209 -10.57 6.21 1.57
C CYS A 209 -9.41 5.94 2.52
N VAL A 210 -9.70 5.92 3.82
CA VAL A 210 -8.78 5.56 4.90
C VAL A 210 -9.48 4.61 5.87
N GLY A 211 -8.87 3.46 6.13
CA GLY A 211 -9.29 2.54 7.19
C GLY A 211 -8.65 2.90 8.52
N LEU A 212 -9.45 3.01 9.57
CA LEU A 212 -8.97 3.23 10.93
C LEU A 212 -9.02 1.92 11.70
N ILE A 213 -7.88 1.50 12.25
CA ILE A 213 -7.77 0.33 13.12
C ILE A 213 -8.09 0.76 14.55
N HIS A 214 -8.82 -0.06 15.30
CA HIS A 214 -9.15 0.23 16.68
C HIS A 214 -7.88 0.29 17.57
N PRO A 215 -7.64 1.37 18.34
CA PRO A 215 -6.39 1.55 19.08
C PRO A 215 -6.24 0.61 20.28
N ARG A 216 -7.34 0.08 20.82
CA ARG A 216 -7.34 -0.78 22.01
C ARG A 216 -7.58 -2.26 21.74
N TYR A 217 -7.94 -2.65 20.51
CA TYR A 217 -8.33 -4.02 20.20
C TYR A 217 -7.42 -4.60 19.13
N THR A 218 -6.86 -5.77 19.40
CA THR A 218 -6.14 -6.57 18.41
C THR A 218 -7.03 -7.74 17.98
N ARG A 219 -6.74 -8.36 16.83
CA ARG A 219 -7.60 -9.42 16.27
C ARG A 219 -7.72 -10.67 17.16
N GLY A 220 -6.86 -10.83 18.16
CA GLY A 220 -7.04 -11.82 19.22
C GLY A 220 -8.26 -11.56 20.13
N ALA A 221 -8.88 -10.38 20.01
CA ALA A 221 -10.03 -9.92 20.79
C ALA A 221 -11.35 -9.84 19.96
N THR A 222 -11.34 -10.23 18.69
CA THR A 222 -12.56 -10.31 17.86
C THR A 222 -13.16 -11.71 17.92
N GLY A 223 -14.47 -11.81 18.14
CA GLY A 223 -15.21 -13.07 18.12
C GLY A 223 -15.11 -13.79 16.77
N VAL A 224 -15.42 -15.09 16.78
CA VAL A 224 -15.38 -16.00 15.62
C VAL A 224 -16.30 -15.58 14.46
N ASP A 225 -17.18 -14.59 14.70
CA ASP A 225 -18.23 -14.11 13.81
C ASP A 225 -17.84 -12.87 12.98
N GLY A 226 -16.62 -12.33 13.14
CA GLY A 226 -16.09 -11.28 12.27
C GLY A 226 -16.77 -9.91 12.40
N LYS A 227 -17.57 -9.70 13.45
CA LYS A 227 -18.21 -8.41 13.75
C LYS A 227 -17.28 -7.53 14.59
N ALA A 228 -17.40 -6.21 14.41
CA ALA A 228 -16.71 -5.24 15.26
C ALA A 228 -17.08 -5.44 16.74
N VAL A 229 -16.09 -5.31 17.63
CA VAL A 229 -16.29 -5.41 19.08
C VAL A 229 -17.30 -4.35 19.51
N THR A 230 -18.46 -4.79 19.98
CA THR A 230 -19.48 -3.90 20.54
C THR A 230 -19.18 -3.73 22.03
N ARG A 231 -18.71 -2.52 22.37
CA ARG A 231 -18.55 -1.89 23.69
C ARG A 231 -18.06 -2.76 24.87
#